data_AF-A0AAD7SQH1-F1
#
_entry.id   AF-A0AAD7SQH1-F1
#
_cell.length_a   1.000
_cell.length_b   1.000
_cell.length_c   1.000
_cell.angle_alpha   90.00
_cell.angle_beta   90.00
_cell.angle_gamma   90.00
#
_symmetry.space_group_name_H-M   'P 1'
#
loop_
_entity.id
_entity.type
_entity.pdbx_description
1 polymer ?
#
loop_
_entity_poly.entity_id
_entity_poly.type
_entity_poly.pdbx_seq_one_letter_code
_entity_poly.pdbx_strand_id
1 'polypeptide(L)'
;MQPSRGYKEAKRLLHKHYGDELRIASAYIDKALQWPQIKSEDGKALNAYAMFLVGCRNTMEDIESLEEMDNPTNLRTVVSKLPYKMKERWRAEAYNIKERRDRRAKFTDLVSYIERQAKIATDPLFGDIPDSRPTSAGKNDKERPPAKKEKRGSFATNVSTENQKIKGAGEKSANPNKKGSAFEKPCMYCQQAHTLATCNKIRKQPHKERVEFLKSRAYASVLGRAISASSAGKEQSVRNVN
;
A
#
# COMPACT_ATOMS: atom_id res chain seq x y z
N MET A 1 42.50 -43.29 -4.10
CA MET A 1 41.25 -43.67 -3.39
C MET A 1 40.20 -44.03 -4.42
N GLN A 2 39.40 -45.08 -4.21
CA GLN A 2 38.22 -45.36 -5.04
C GLN A 2 37.21 -44.21 -4.86
N PRO A 3 36.78 -43.51 -5.93
CA PRO A 3 35.89 -42.35 -5.83
C PRO A 3 34.59 -42.62 -5.07
N SER A 4 34.05 -43.83 -5.20
CA SER A 4 32.84 -44.29 -4.50
C SER A 4 33.00 -44.35 -2.97
N ARG A 5 34.19 -44.75 -2.49
CA ARG A 5 34.50 -44.81 -1.05
C ARG A 5 34.65 -43.41 -0.47
N GLY A 6 35.31 -42.51 -1.20
CA GLY A 6 35.46 -41.11 -0.80
C GLY A 6 34.11 -40.39 -0.68
N TYR A 7 33.24 -40.56 -1.69
CA TYR A 7 31.90 -39.95 -1.68
C TYR A 7 31.03 -40.46 -0.52
N LYS A 8 31.00 -41.77 -0.27
CA LYS A 8 30.21 -42.35 0.83
C LYS A 8 30.67 -41.84 2.19
N GLU A 9 31.99 -41.77 2.40
CA GLU A 9 32.55 -41.27 3.66
C GLU A 9 32.31 -39.75 3.82
N ALA A 10 32.44 -38.97 2.75
CA ALA A 10 32.10 -37.55 2.77
C ALA A 10 30.62 -37.32 3.13
N LYS A 11 29.69 -38.08 2.51
CA LYS A 11 28.25 -37.99 2.84
C LYS A 11 27.96 -38.38 4.30
N ARG A 12 28.63 -39.42 4.81
CA ARG A 12 28.53 -39.84 6.22
C ARG A 12 29.01 -38.75 7.17
N LEU A 13 30.14 -38.11 6.89
CA LEU A 13 30.67 -37.01 7.70
C LEU A 13 29.76 -35.79 7.65
N LEU A 14 29.26 -35.42 6.47
CA LEU A 14 28.28 -34.33 6.33
C LEU A 14 27.03 -34.59 7.16
N HIS A 15 26.47 -35.80 7.10
CA HIS A 15 25.32 -36.16 7.93
C HIS A 15 25.66 -36.12 9.42
N LYS A 16 26.83 -36.61 9.82
CA LYS A 16 27.27 -36.60 11.22
C LYS A 16 27.39 -35.18 11.80
N HIS A 17 27.87 -34.22 11.00
CA HIS A 17 28.13 -32.86 11.44
C HIS A 17 26.97 -31.87 11.19
N TYR A 18 26.14 -32.12 10.20
CA TYR A 18 25.09 -31.18 9.75
C TYR A 18 23.69 -31.80 9.66
N GLY A 19 23.54 -33.12 9.82
CA GLY A 19 22.28 -33.84 9.69
C GLY A 19 21.45 -33.93 10.97
N ASP A 20 21.73 -33.07 11.96
CA ASP A 20 20.88 -32.95 13.15
C ASP A 20 19.54 -32.33 12.74
N GLU A 21 18.49 -33.15 12.76
CA GLU A 21 17.14 -32.80 12.33
C GLU A 21 16.57 -31.61 13.11
N LEU A 22 16.76 -31.58 14.44
CA LEU A 22 16.29 -30.49 15.28
C LEU A 22 17.00 -29.18 14.91
N ARG A 23 18.32 -29.26 14.70
CA ARG A 23 19.11 -28.09 14.29
C ARG A 23 18.67 -27.56 12.92
N ILE A 24 18.36 -28.46 11.98
CA ILE A 24 17.85 -28.10 10.66
C ILE A 24 16.46 -27.47 10.78
N ALA A 25 15.55 -28.08 11.53
CA ALA A 25 14.20 -27.59 11.76
C ALA A 25 14.21 -26.19 12.39
N SER A 26 14.97 -26.00 13.47
CA SER A 26 15.12 -24.69 14.12
C SER A 26 15.66 -23.64 13.17
N ALA A 27 16.66 -23.97 12.32
CA ALA A 27 17.18 -23.02 11.35
C ALA A 27 16.13 -22.58 10.31
N TYR A 28 15.27 -23.49 9.86
CA TYR A 28 14.15 -23.17 8.97
C TYR A 28 13.08 -22.31 9.66
N ILE A 29 12.68 -22.70 10.88
CA ILE A 29 11.70 -21.98 11.68
C ILE A 29 12.21 -20.56 11.95
N ASP A 30 13.42 -20.41 12.50
CA ASP A 30 14.03 -19.12 12.81
C ASP A 30 14.09 -18.23 11.57
N LYS A 31 14.51 -18.77 10.43
CA LYS A 31 14.57 -18.01 9.18
C LYS A 31 13.18 -17.56 8.71
N ALA A 32 12.15 -18.39 8.85
CA ALA A 32 10.77 -18.01 8.54
C ALA A 32 10.23 -16.91 9.48
N LEU A 33 10.54 -17.01 10.78
CA LEU A 33 10.06 -16.10 11.82
C LEU A 33 10.83 -14.76 11.82
N GLN A 34 12.11 -14.77 11.47
CA GLN A 34 12.97 -13.58 11.39
C GLN A 34 12.96 -12.93 10.01
N TRP A 35 12.16 -13.44 9.06
CA TRP A 35 12.07 -12.87 7.73
C TRP A 35 11.77 -11.35 7.78
N PRO A 36 12.39 -10.53 6.90
CA PRO A 36 12.14 -9.10 6.87
C PRO A 36 10.69 -8.78 6.47
N GLN A 37 10.20 -7.60 6.87
CA GLN A 37 8.87 -7.13 6.47
C GLN A 37 8.82 -6.88 4.95
N ILE A 38 7.85 -7.50 4.27
CA ILE A 38 7.65 -7.36 2.84
C ILE A 38 6.79 -6.12 2.55
N LYS A 39 7.23 -5.30 1.60
CA LYS A 39 6.51 -4.11 1.13
C LYS A 39 5.48 -4.48 0.07
N SER A 40 4.41 -3.68 -0.07
CA SER A 40 3.31 -3.97 -1.00
C SER A 40 3.74 -4.00 -2.48
N GLU A 41 4.75 -3.22 -2.85
CA GLU A 41 5.21 -3.09 -4.24
C GLU A 41 6.37 -4.05 -4.57
N ASP A 42 6.86 -4.82 -3.60
CA ASP A 42 8.02 -5.68 -3.79
C ASP A 42 7.63 -7.12 -4.10
N GLY A 43 7.19 -7.33 -5.35
CA GLY A 43 6.84 -8.66 -5.87
C GLY A 43 8.00 -9.65 -5.84
N LYS A 44 9.24 -9.17 -5.99
CA LYS A 44 10.45 -10.02 -5.95
C LYS A 44 10.71 -10.54 -4.53
N ALA A 45 10.64 -9.68 -3.52
CA ALA A 45 10.77 -10.11 -2.13
C ALA A 45 9.64 -11.05 -1.70
N LEU A 46 8.42 -10.81 -2.19
CA LEU A 46 7.29 -11.72 -1.95
C LEU A 46 7.53 -13.09 -2.58
N ASN A 47 8.02 -13.15 -3.82
CA ASN A 47 8.33 -14.41 -4.48
C ASN A 47 9.47 -15.17 -3.80
N ALA A 48 10.54 -14.47 -3.38
CA ALA A 48 11.62 -15.08 -2.61
C ALA A 48 11.11 -15.70 -1.29
N TYR A 49 10.20 -15.00 -0.61
CA TYR A 49 9.58 -15.53 0.60
C TYR A 49 8.71 -16.75 0.31
N ALA A 50 7.88 -16.70 -0.73
CA ALA A 50 7.04 -17.81 -1.14
C ALA A 50 7.89 -19.07 -1.45
N MET A 51 8.96 -18.91 -2.22
CA MET A 51 9.89 -20.01 -2.55
C MET A 51 10.53 -20.60 -1.30
N PHE A 52 10.95 -19.76 -0.36
CA PHE A 52 11.49 -20.24 0.91
C PHE A 52 10.46 -21.04 1.71
N LEU A 53 9.22 -20.54 1.85
CA LEU A 53 8.16 -21.23 2.59
C LEU A 53 7.71 -22.53 1.92
N VAL A 54 7.73 -22.59 0.58
CA VAL A 54 7.54 -23.84 -0.18
C VAL A 54 8.64 -24.84 0.15
N GLY A 55 9.90 -24.38 0.24
CA GLY A 55 11.02 -25.20 0.71
C GLY A 55 10.77 -25.76 2.12
N CYS A 56 10.31 -24.93 3.06
CA CYS A 56 9.93 -25.38 4.41
C CYS A 56 8.82 -26.44 4.36
N ARG A 57 7.77 -26.20 3.56
CA ARG A 57 6.65 -27.14 3.39
C ARG A 57 7.11 -28.49 2.86
N ASN A 58 8.00 -28.51 1.87
CA ASN A 58 8.50 -29.76 1.32
C ASN A 58 9.40 -30.48 2.33
N THR A 59 10.20 -29.72 3.10
CA THR A 59 11.08 -30.30 4.12
C THR A 59 10.30 -30.88 5.31
N MET A 60 9.07 -30.40 5.57
CA MET A 60 8.19 -30.98 6.59
C MET A 60 7.80 -32.44 6.32
N GLU A 61 7.89 -32.91 5.07
CA GLU A 61 7.61 -34.32 4.75
C GLU A 61 8.72 -35.25 5.27
N ASP A 62 9.94 -34.73 5.41
CA ASP A 62 11.13 -35.49 5.82
C ASP A 62 11.53 -35.24 7.29
N ILE A 63 11.08 -34.13 7.89
CA ILE A 63 11.49 -33.66 9.22
C ILE A 63 10.25 -33.37 10.07
N GLU A 64 9.97 -34.25 11.03
CA GLU A 64 8.77 -34.17 11.89
C GLU A 64 8.79 -32.91 12.77
N SER A 65 9.98 -32.51 13.21
CA SER A 65 10.18 -31.33 14.07
C SER A 65 9.73 -30.01 13.41
N LEU A 66 9.57 -29.98 12.09
CA LEU A 66 9.02 -28.81 11.38
C LEU A 66 7.50 -28.65 11.52
N GLU A 67 6.78 -29.62 12.10
CA GLU A 67 5.35 -29.49 12.43
C GLU A 67 5.09 -28.30 13.37
N GLU A 68 6.10 -27.84 14.12
CA GLU A 68 6.03 -26.59 14.90
C GLU A 68 5.58 -25.37 14.09
N MET A 69 5.76 -25.36 12.76
CA MET A 69 5.27 -24.30 11.89
C MET A 69 3.74 -24.19 11.85
N ASP A 70 2.99 -25.25 12.19
CA ASP A 70 1.53 -25.24 12.35
C ASP A 70 1.08 -24.56 13.66
N ASN A 71 2.01 -24.28 14.58
CA ASN A 71 1.73 -23.56 15.82
C ASN A 71 1.10 -22.19 15.51
N PRO A 72 0.00 -21.81 16.19
CA PRO A 72 -0.62 -20.49 16.02
C PRO A 72 0.31 -19.29 16.10
N THR A 73 1.29 -19.34 16.99
CA THR A 73 2.26 -18.25 17.16
C THR A 73 3.17 -18.13 15.94
N ASN A 74 3.63 -19.26 15.40
CA ASN A 74 4.50 -19.30 14.21
C ASN A 74 3.73 -18.85 12.98
N LEU A 75 2.52 -19.38 12.75
CA LEU A 75 1.64 -18.94 11.66
C LEU A 75 1.36 -17.44 11.71
N ARG A 76 1.04 -16.90 12.87
CA ARG A 76 0.80 -15.45 13.03
C ARG A 76 2.03 -14.63 12.70
N THR A 77 3.21 -15.12 13.09
CA THR A 77 4.48 -14.45 12.80
C THR A 77 4.80 -14.47 11.31
N VAL A 78 4.62 -15.61 10.62
CA VAL A 78 4.78 -15.73 9.16
C VAL A 78 3.83 -14.77 8.44
N VAL A 79 2.55 -14.74 8.84
CA VAL A 79 1.56 -13.80 8.29
C VAL A 79 1.98 -12.34 8.54
N SER A 80 2.56 -12.03 9.69
CA SER A 80 2.94 -10.66 10.05
C SER A 80 3.87 -10.00 9.03
N LYS A 81 4.73 -10.81 8.39
CA LYS A 81 5.73 -10.41 7.37
C LYS A 81 5.12 -9.90 6.09
N LEU A 82 3.85 -10.24 5.83
CA LEU A 82 3.15 -9.89 4.61
C LEU A 82 2.65 -8.43 4.64
N PRO A 83 2.44 -7.81 3.46
CA PRO A 83 1.77 -6.52 3.32
C PRO A 83 0.34 -6.53 3.90
N TYR A 84 -0.16 -5.35 4.30
CA TYR A 84 -1.46 -5.22 4.98
C TYR A 84 -2.63 -5.85 4.21
N LYS A 85 -2.77 -5.53 2.91
CA LYS A 85 -3.85 -6.07 2.06
C LYS A 85 -3.84 -7.60 2.00
N MET A 86 -2.64 -8.19 1.98
CA MET A 86 -2.50 -9.65 2.00
C MET A 86 -2.85 -10.26 3.35
N LYS A 87 -2.48 -9.60 4.47
CA LYS A 87 -2.89 -10.02 5.81
C LYS A 87 -4.40 -9.96 6.00
N GLU A 88 -5.06 -8.96 5.43
CA GLU A 88 -6.51 -8.83 5.44
C GLU A 88 -7.19 -9.97 4.67
N ARG A 89 -6.78 -10.20 3.43
CA ARG A 89 -7.30 -11.30 2.61
C ARG A 89 -7.05 -12.68 3.23
N TRP A 90 -5.87 -12.88 3.83
CA TRP A 90 -5.56 -14.12 4.55
C TRP A 90 -6.50 -14.35 5.73
N ARG A 91 -6.87 -13.32 6.50
CA ARG A 91 -7.82 -13.47 7.61
C ARG A 91 -9.18 -13.99 7.13
N ALA A 92 -9.66 -13.48 5.99
CA ALA A 92 -10.89 -13.96 5.37
C ALA A 92 -10.76 -15.41 4.86
N GLU A 93 -9.64 -15.74 4.20
CA GLU A 93 -9.36 -17.10 3.72
C GLU A 93 -9.27 -18.11 4.86
N ALA A 94 -8.54 -17.78 5.94
CA ALA A 94 -8.40 -18.63 7.11
C ALA A 94 -9.76 -18.86 7.81
N TYR A 95 -10.62 -17.84 7.85
CA TYR A 95 -11.99 -18.00 8.35
C TYR A 95 -12.82 -18.90 7.42
N ASN A 96 -12.69 -18.74 6.10
CA ASN A 96 -13.38 -19.58 5.13
C ASN A 96 -12.98 -21.06 5.23
N ILE A 97 -11.69 -21.35 5.45
CA ILE A 97 -11.20 -22.71 5.69
C ILE A 97 -11.85 -23.29 6.95
N LYS A 98 -11.94 -22.51 8.02
CA LYS A 98 -12.61 -22.93 9.26
C LYS A 98 -14.08 -23.25 9.02
N GLU A 99 -14.80 -22.40 8.29
CA GLU A 99 -16.24 -22.58 8.03
C GLU A 99 -16.53 -23.75 7.07
N ARG A 100 -15.75 -23.90 6.00
CA ARG A 100 -16.04 -24.87 4.92
C ARG A 100 -15.44 -26.26 5.14
N ARG A 101 -14.31 -26.34 5.85
CA ARG A 101 -13.55 -27.60 6.02
C ARG A 101 -13.55 -28.10 7.46
N ASP A 102 -14.23 -27.39 8.36
CA ASP A 102 -14.30 -27.66 9.80
C ASP A 102 -12.92 -27.92 10.44
N ARG A 103 -11.90 -27.21 9.96
CA ARG A 103 -10.53 -27.31 10.47
C ARG A 103 -9.85 -25.96 10.50
N ARG A 104 -8.88 -25.82 11.39
CA ARG A 104 -8.01 -24.65 11.42
C ARG A 104 -7.13 -24.60 10.17
N ALA A 105 -6.83 -23.39 9.70
CA ALA A 105 -5.83 -23.17 8.65
C ALA A 105 -4.45 -23.62 9.15
N LYS A 106 -3.77 -24.42 8.34
CA LYS A 106 -2.42 -24.93 8.56
C LYS A 106 -1.38 -24.11 7.80
N PHE A 107 -0.11 -24.36 8.07
CA PHE A 107 1.02 -23.79 7.36
C PHE A 107 0.93 -24.08 5.86
N THR A 108 0.56 -25.30 5.48
CA THR A 108 0.37 -25.69 4.08
C THR A 108 -0.64 -24.82 3.33
N ASP A 109 -1.75 -24.44 3.97
CA ASP A 109 -2.76 -23.53 3.41
C ASP A 109 -2.17 -22.12 3.25
N LEU A 110 -1.42 -21.65 4.25
CA LEU A 110 -0.77 -20.34 4.23
C LEU A 110 0.28 -20.24 3.13
N VAL A 111 1.12 -21.26 2.97
CA VAL A 111 2.13 -21.33 1.90
C VAL A 111 1.44 -21.28 0.54
N SER A 112 0.38 -22.07 0.35
CA SER A 112 -0.38 -22.08 -0.92
C SER A 112 -1.00 -20.71 -1.23
N TYR A 113 -1.51 -20.02 -0.21
CA TYR A 113 -2.01 -18.67 -0.34
C TYR A 113 -0.90 -17.68 -0.74
N ILE A 114 0.24 -17.70 -0.03
CA ILE A 114 1.36 -16.78 -0.30
C ILE A 114 1.95 -17.05 -1.69
N GLU A 115 2.11 -18.31 -2.08
CA GLU A 115 2.58 -18.71 -3.40
C GLU A 115 1.67 -18.16 -4.51
N ARG A 116 0.35 -18.27 -4.34
CA ARG A 116 -0.62 -17.67 -5.27
C ARG A 116 -0.48 -16.15 -5.33
N GLN A 117 -0.35 -15.48 -4.19
CA GLN A 117 -0.18 -14.02 -4.16
C GLN A 117 1.14 -13.58 -4.80
N ALA A 118 2.22 -14.35 -4.64
CA ALA A 118 3.50 -14.10 -5.29
C ALA A 118 3.37 -14.21 -6.82
N LYS A 119 2.68 -15.24 -7.34
CA LYS A 119 2.41 -15.39 -8.78
C LYS A 119 1.59 -14.22 -9.33
N ILE A 120 0.59 -13.75 -8.58
CA ILE A 120 -0.21 -12.58 -8.98
C ILE A 120 0.65 -11.30 -8.98
N ALA A 121 1.50 -11.10 -7.97
CA ALA A 121 2.35 -9.91 -7.86
C ALA A 121 3.50 -9.89 -8.88
N THR A 122 3.88 -11.06 -9.41
CA THR A 122 4.92 -11.20 -10.45
C THR A 122 4.34 -11.43 -11.84
N ASP A 123 3.02 -11.24 -11.99
CA ASP A 123 2.35 -11.37 -13.27
C ASP A 123 2.90 -10.35 -14.28
N PRO A 124 3.31 -10.78 -15.49
CA PRO A 124 3.96 -9.91 -16.46
C PRO A 124 3.04 -8.82 -17.03
N LEU A 125 1.71 -8.98 -16.93
CA LEU A 125 0.72 -8.05 -17.47
C LEU A 125 0.15 -7.11 -16.40
N PHE A 126 -0.11 -7.63 -15.20
CA PHE A 126 -0.83 -6.93 -14.13
C PHE A 126 0.00 -6.69 -12.86
N GLY A 127 1.20 -7.26 -12.75
CA GLY A 127 2.03 -7.19 -11.54
C GLY A 127 2.58 -5.80 -11.21
N ASP A 128 2.78 -4.95 -12.22
CA ASP A 128 3.33 -3.58 -12.07
C ASP A 128 2.27 -2.48 -12.17
N ILE A 129 0.99 -2.81 -11.92
CA ILE A 129 -0.06 -1.78 -11.88
C ILE A 129 0.06 -1.00 -10.57
N PRO A 130 0.40 0.29 -10.60
CA PRO A 130 0.55 1.07 -9.38
C PRO A 130 -0.82 1.26 -8.71
N ASP A 131 -0.86 1.12 -7.39
CA ASP A 131 -2.02 1.54 -6.60
C ASP A 131 -2.14 3.08 -6.72
N SER A 132 -3.18 3.59 -7.40
CA SER A 132 -3.43 5.04 -7.60
C SER A 132 -3.67 5.87 -6.33
N ARG A 133 -3.35 5.33 -5.14
CA ARG A 133 -3.36 6.12 -3.90
C ARG A 133 -1.99 6.79 -3.78
N PRO A 134 -1.92 8.13 -3.73
CA PRO A 134 -0.66 8.80 -3.42
C PRO A 134 -0.28 8.43 -1.98
N THR A 135 0.52 7.38 -1.80
CA THR A 135 1.30 7.23 -0.59
C THR A 135 2.28 8.39 -0.61
N SER A 136 2.12 9.33 0.32
CA SER A 136 3.10 10.36 0.62
C SER A 136 4.38 9.71 1.16
N ALA A 137 5.14 9.09 0.27
CA ALA A 137 6.45 8.51 0.53
C ALA A 137 7.40 8.91 -0.61
N GLY A 138 7.30 10.18 -1.03
CA GLY A 138 8.28 10.84 -1.88
C GLY A 138 9.17 11.74 -1.03
N LYS A 139 10.12 11.16 -0.30
CA LYS A 139 11.41 11.83 -0.12
C LYS A 139 12.42 11.04 -0.91
N ASN A 140 12.58 11.47 -2.16
CA ASN A 140 13.78 11.22 -2.92
C ASN A 140 14.97 11.70 -2.08
N ASP A 141 15.75 10.77 -1.54
CA ASP A 141 17.16 11.02 -1.23
C ASP A 141 17.88 11.25 -2.57
N LYS A 142 17.75 12.46 -3.09
CA LYS A 142 18.78 13.04 -3.94
C LYS A 142 19.72 13.78 -3.00
N GLU A 143 20.92 13.24 -2.90
CA GLU A 143 22.11 13.80 -2.29
C GLU A 143 22.09 15.32 -2.31
N ARG A 144 21.83 15.92 -1.14
CA ARG A 144 22.08 17.33 -0.91
C ARG A 144 23.41 17.42 -0.16
N PRO A 145 24.43 18.12 -0.70
CA PRO A 145 25.72 18.24 -0.03
C PRO A 145 25.55 18.98 1.32
N PRO A 146 26.31 18.60 2.36
CA PRO A 146 26.12 19.14 3.70
C PRO A 146 26.51 20.62 3.76
N ALA A 147 25.54 21.49 4.05
CA ALA A 147 25.79 22.88 4.39
C ALA A 147 26.57 22.95 5.72
N LYS A 148 27.72 23.62 5.69
CA LYS A 148 28.63 23.81 6.83
C LYS A 148 27.89 24.50 7.99
N LYS A 149 28.02 23.91 9.18
CA LYS A 149 27.60 24.52 10.45
C LYS A 149 28.66 25.54 10.88
N GLU A 150 28.31 26.82 10.92
CA GLU A 150 29.09 27.80 11.67
C GLU A 150 28.55 27.91 13.10
N LYS A 151 29.44 27.68 14.06
CA LYS A 151 29.24 27.92 15.49
C LYS A 151 29.50 29.40 15.79
N ARG A 152 28.52 30.10 16.35
CA ARG A 152 28.69 31.21 17.32
C ARG A 152 27.43 31.14 18.21
N GLY A 153 27.50 31.00 19.54
CA GLY A 153 28.38 31.65 20.50
C GLY A 153 27.50 32.58 21.32
N SER A 154 27.12 32.11 22.51
CA SER A 154 26.19 32.66 23.51
C SER A 154 26.45 34.13 23.90
N PHE A 155 25.42 34.87 24.34
CA PHE A 155 25.40 35.67 25.58
C PHE A 155 23.96 36.12 25.91
N ALA A 156 23.70 36.33 27.19
CA ALA A 156 22.40 36.29 27.86
C ALA A 156 21.57 37.60 27.84
N THR A 157 20.30 37.45 28.25
CA THR A 157 19.40 38.38 28.98
C THR A 157 19.12 39.77 28.42
N ASN A 158 17.86 40.04 28.08
CA ASN A 158 17.00 40.91 28.89
C ASN A 158 15.51 40.84 28.50
N VAL A 159 14.70 40.98 29.54
CA VAL A 159 13.25 41.05 29.62
C VAL A 159 12.73 42.34 28.97
N SER A 160 11.57 42.28 28.28
CA SER A 160 10.40 43.13 28.58
C SER A 160 9.19 42.75 27.74
N THR A 161 8.09 42.59 28.46
CA THR A 161 6.70 42.39 28.05
C THR A 161 6.07 43.66 27.46
N GLU A 162 4.85 43.47 26.93
CA GLU A 162 3.80 44.49 26.68
C GLU A 162 3.68 45.06 25.24
N ASN A 163 2.90 44.34 24.43
CA ASN A 163 1.61 44.79 23.88
C ASN A 163 1.45 46.27 23.43
N GLN A 164 1.23 46.51 22.12
CA GLN A 164 0.05 47.20 21.54
C GLN A 164 0.25 47.59 20.04
N LYS A 165 -0.64 47.06 19.18
CA LYS A 165 -1.56 47.79 18.26
C LYS A 165 -0.96 49.00 17.47
N ILE A 166 -0.93 49.03 16.12
CA ILE A 166 -2.03 49.48 15.22
C ILE A 166 -1.57 49.47 13.73
N LYS A 167 -2.47 48.96 12.87
CA LYS A 167 -2.88 49.31 11.47
C LYS A 167 -1.92 50.02 10.49
N GLY A 168 -2.00 49.58 9.22
CA GLY A 168 -2.10 50.51 8.07
C GLY A 168 -1.51 50.07 6.72
N ALA A 169 -2.41 49.74 5.77
CA ALA A 169 -2.37 49.89 4.30
C ALA A 169 -1.02 49.91 3.55
N GLY A 170 -0.77 48.98 2.60
CA GLY A 170 -0.99 49.18 1.15
C GLY A 170 0.38 49.47 0.49
N GLU A 171 0.80 49.02 -0.69
CA GLU A 171 0.16 48.45 -1.87
C GLU A 171 1.22 47.76 -2.76
N LYS A 172 0.75 46.83 -3.61
CA LYS A 172 1.19 46.50 -4.99
C LYS A 172 2.65 46.08 -5.25
N SER A 173 2.81 44.83 -5.72
CA SER A 173 3.50 44.61 -7.00
C SER A 173 2.96 43.38 -7.72
N ALA A 174 2.80 43.54 -9.04
CA ALA A 174 2.16 42.62 -9.95
C ALA A 174 3.16 41.59 -10.53
N ASN A 175 2.68 40.34 -10.64
CA ASN A 175 2.94 39.23 -11.58
C ASN A 175 4.20 39.23 -12.49
N PRO A 176 4.80 38.05 -12.80
CA PRO A 176 4.20 37.17 -13.82
C PRO A 176 4.55 35.67 -13.68
N ASN A 177 3.56 34.76 -13.64
CA ASN A 177 3.62 33.57 -14.50
C ASN A 177 2.28 32.81 -14.56
N LYS A 178 1.58 32.96 -15.68
CA LYS A 178 0.39 32.18 -16.04
C LYS A 178 0.83 30.76 -16.39
N LYS A 179 0.58 29.80 -15.49
CA LYS A 179 0.34 28.41 -15.88
C LYS A 179 -1.17 28.22 -15.95
N GLY A 180 -1.69 27.90 -17.13
CA GLY A 180 -3.10 27.52 -17.30
C GLY A 180 -3.42 26.36 -16.37
N SER A 181 -4.16 26.66 -15.30
CA SER A 181 -4.65 25.69 -14.34
C SER A 181 -5.90 25.04 -14.89
N ALA A 182 -6.05 23.73 -14.70
CA ALA A 182 -7.18 22.89 -15.15
C ALA A 182 -8.55 23.24 -14.49
N PHE A 183 -8.76 24.51 -14.11
CA PHE A 183 -9.87 25.01 -13.29
C PHE A 183 -10.52 26.29 -13.85
N GLU A 184 -10.60 26.44 -15.18
CA GLU A 184 -11.47 27.45 -15.84
C GLU A 184 -12.98 27.23 -15.61
N LYS A 185 -13.38 26.36 -14.67
CA LYS A 185 -14.78 26.24 -14.28
C LYS A 185 -15.11 27.36 -13.28
N PRO A 186 -16.05 28.27 -13.61
CA PRO A 186 -16.46 29.32 -12.69
C PRO A 186 -16.99 28.73 -11.39
N CYS A 187 -16.84 29.48 -10.29
CA CYS A 187 -17.31 29.09 -8.97
C CYS A 187 -18.78 28.64 -9.07
N MET A 188 -19.05 27.41 -8.68
CA MET A 188 -20.39 26.85 -8.79
C MET A 188 -21.42 27.67 -7.99
N TYR A 189 -21.02 28.31 -6.89
CA TYR A 189 -21.92 29.09 -6.05
C TYR A 189 -22.18 30.52 -6.56
N CYS A 190 -21.15 31.24 -7.01
CA CYS A 190 -21.27 32.66 -7.37
C CYS A 190 -20.86 33.00 -8.82
N GLN A 191 -20.48 32.00 -9.59
CA GLN A 191 -20.14 32.05 -11.01
C GLN A 191 -18.94 32.96 -11.37
N GLN A 192 -18.15 33.35 -10.37
CA GLN A 192 -16.94 34.14 -10.56
C GLN A 192 -15.72 33.24 -10.79
N ALA A 193 -14.63 33.80 -11.34
CA ALA A 193 -13.39 33.10 -11.66
C ALA A 193 -12.57 32.70 -10.41
N HIS A 194 -13.08 31.74 -9.65
CA HIS A 194 -12.39 31.08 -8.52
C HIS A 194 -13.03 29.71 -8.24
N THR A 195 -12.37 28.87 -7.46
CA THR A 195 -12.92 27.55 -7.08
C THR A 195 -13.93 27.68 -5.94
N LEU A 196 -14.84 26.72 -5.79
CA LEU A 196 -15.81 26.72 -4.67
C LEU A 196 -15.10 26.78 -3.30
N ALA A 197 -13.92 26.17 -3.18
CA ALA A 197 -13.12 26.15 -1.95
C ALA A 197 -12.62 27.55 -1.55
N THR A 198 -12.37 28.44 -2.52
CA THR A 198 -11.90 29.80 -2.30
C THR A 198 -13.03 30.84 -2.35
N CYS A 199 -14.30 30.41 -2.37
CA CYS A 199 -15.44 31.31 -2.49
C CYS A 199 -15.84 31.94 -1.14
N ASN A 200 -15.67 33.26 -1.05
CA ASN A 200 -16.06 34.01 0.16
C ASN A 200 -17.58 34.05 0.39
N LYS A 201 -18.40 33.97 -0.67
CA LYS A 201 -19.87 34.02 -0.51
C LYS A 201 -20.41 32.76 0.17
N ILE A 202 -19.99 31.56 -0.26
CA ILE A 202 -20.42 30.31 0.40
C ILE A 202 -19.79 30.16 1.78
N ARG A 203 -18.55 30.64 1.98
CA ARG A 203 -17.86 30.57 3.29
C ARG A 203 -18.55 31.39 4.37
N LYS A 204 -19.26 32.46 3.98
CA LYS A 204 -20.04 33.31 4.89
C LYS A 204 -21.44 32.76 5.21
N GLN A 205 -21.91 31.73 4.50
CA GLN A 205 -23.23 31.13 4.77
C GLN A 205 -23.18 30.16 5.97
N PRO A 206 -24.28 30.03 6.73
CA PRO A 206 -24.37 29.09 7.83
C PRO A 206 -24.21 27.64 7.33
N HIS A 207 -23.69 26.77 8.21
CA HIS A 207 -23.34 25.39 7.86
C HIS A 207 -24.48 24.62 7.19
N LYS A 208 -25.72 24.80 7.68
CA LYS A 208 -26.92 24.15 7.15
C LYS A 208 -27.12 24.46 5.65
N GLU A 209 -27.07 25.75 5.28
CA GLU A 209 -27.24 26.21 3.90
C GLU A 209 -26.09 25.76 2.99
N ARG A 210 -24.85 25.73 3.49
CA ARG A 210 -23.71 25.20 2.72
C ARG A 210 -23.88 23.73 2.36
N VAL A 211 -24.35 22.91 3.31
CA VAL A 211 -24.57 21.48 3.10
C VAL A 211 -25.76 21.24 2.15
N GLU A 212 -26.83 22.01 2.29
CA GLU A 212 -28.01 21.92 1.43
C GLU A 212 -27.70 22.27 -0.03
N PHE A 213 -26.88 23.30 -0.26
CA PHE A 213 -26.35 23.63 -1.59
C PHE A 213 -25.47 22.53 -2.20
N LEU A 214 -24.58 21.90 -1.41
CA LEU A 214 -23.73 20.82 -1.90
C LEU A 214 -24.55 19.57 -2.23
N LYS A 215 -25.57 19.27 -1.41
CA LYS A 215 -26.51 18.17 -1.64
C LYS A 215 -27.31 18.39 -2.92
N SER A 216 -27.97 19.54 -3.09
CA SER A 216 -28.80 19.82 -4.26
C SER A 216 -28.02 19.70 -5.58
N ARG A 217 -26.76 20.13 -5.59
CA ARG A 217 -25.90 20.02 -6.77
C ARG A 217 -25.32 18.62 -7.01
N ALA A 218 -25.07 17.85 -5.96
CA ALA A 218 -24.67 16.45 -6.08
C ALA A 218 -25.80 15.58 -6.65
N TYR A 219 -27.07 15.91 -6.34
CA TYR A 219 -28.22 15.25 -6.97
C TYR A 219 -28.36 15.61 -8.46
N ALA A 220 -28.06 16.85 -8.84
CA ALA A 220 -28.11 17.30 -10.23
C ALA A 220 -27.05 16.62 -11.13
N SER A 221 -25.88 16.26 -10.62
CA SER A 221 -24.85 15.54 -11.40
C SER A 221 -25.15 14.06 -11.60
N VAL A 222 -25.95 13.45 -10.71
CA VAL A 222 -26.40 12.05 -10.84
C VAL A 222 -27.56 11.94 -11.84
N LEU A 223 -28.48 12.91 -11.86
CA LEU A 223 -29.62 12.93 -12.81
C LEU A 223 -29.24 13.46 -14.20
N GLY A 224 -28.20 14.29 -14.32
CA GLY A 224 -27.70 14.79 -15.61
C GLY A 224 -26.99 13.74 -16.48
N ARG A 225 -26.64 12.56 -15.94
CA ARG A 225 -26.12 11.42 -16.73
C ARG A 225 -27.21 10.50 -17.28
N ALA A 226 -28.44 10.60 -16.76
CA ALA A 226 -29.55 9.75 -17.19
C ALA A 226 -30.28 10.29 -18.43
N ILE A 227 -30.18 11.59 -18.73
CA ILE A 227 -30.94 12.22 -19.82
C ILE A 227 -30.16 12.21 -21.16
N SER A 228 -28.83 12.11 -21.14
CA SER A 228 -28.01 12.06 -22.37
C SER A 228 -27.99 10.70 -23.07
N ALA A 229 -28.44 9.62 -22.42
CA ALA A 229 -28.45 8.26 -22.99
C ALA A 229 -29.78 7.88 -23.68
N SER A 230 -30.84 8.68 -23.54
CA SER A 230 -32.18 8.35 -24.09
C SER A 230 -32.56 9.11 -25.36
N SER A 231 -31.73 10.07 -25.80
CA SER A 231 -32.00 10.92 -26.98
C SER A 231 -31.25 10.49 -28.26
N ALA A 232 -30.33 9.52 -28.21
CA ALA A 232 -29.53 9.10 -29.37
C ALA A 232 -30.09 7.88 -30.13
N GLY A 233 -31.26 7.36 -29.74
CA GLY A 233 -31.84 6.13 -30.30
C GLY A 233 -33.12 6.30 -31.13
N LYS A 234 -33.55 7.52 -31.46
CA LYS A 234 -34.85 7.76 -32.10
C LYS A 234 -34.86 8.67 -33.34
N GLU A 235 -33.70 8.94 -33.95
CA GLU A 235 -33.60 9.75 -35.19
C GLU A 235 -33.04 9.00 -36.42
N GLN A 236 -33.06 7.65 -36.43
CA GLN A 236 -32.59 6.87 -37.58
C GLN A 236 -33.62 5.90 -38.21
N SER A 237 -34.92 6.08 -37.95
CA SER A 237 -35.98 5.23 -38.52
C SER A 237 -37.11 5.98 -39.24
N VAL A 238 -36.86 7.19 -39.76
CA VAL A 238 -37.84 7.91 -40.59
C VAL A 238 -37.15 8.65 -41.76
N ARG A 239 -36.36 7.93 -42.56
CA ARG A 239 -35.96 8.34 -43.93
C ARG A 239 -35.72 7.09 -44.77
N ASN A 240 -36.80 6.39 -45.12
CA ASN A 240 -36.87 5.46 -46.26
C ASN A 240 -38.33 5.02 -46.45
N VAL A 241 -39.17 5.96 -46.87
CA VAL A 241 -40.38 5.70 -47.66
C VAL A 241 -40.62 6.94 -48.52
N ASN A 242 -39.96 6.97 -49.69
CA ASN A 242 -40.49 7.45 -50.98
C ASN A 242 -39.41 7.23 -52.05
#